data_AF-A0A9W4DG09-F1
#
_entry.id   AF-A0A9W4DG09-F1
#
_cell.length_a   1.000
_cell.length_b   1.000
_cell.length_c   1.000
_cell.angle_alpha   90.00
_cell.angle_beta   90.00
_cell.angle_gamma   90.00
#
_symmetry.space_group_name_H-M   'P 1'
#
loop_
_entity.id
_entity.type
_entity.pdbx_description
1 polymer ?
#
loop_
_entity_poly.entity_id
_entity_poly.type
_entity_poly.pdbx_seq_one_letter_code
_entity_poly.pdbx_strand_id
1 'polypeptide(L)'
;MMPQAAGIEVTRDADGTVRVGGEPACPAFTRAVLDVAGAVLTWPVLDEPAPPAAEIHDPERAQQWLWAVHGERVAAAVHDRAAGGPDGVRVAYGATALAGGAARLALGHWAARWWPASYADGIPALEPDVLGLELAALTHQCQQLFDTAFDDQPDDCVAELIEEHQAALDPLLQWWRATPGPTGTGRHLDGVLRLLDDAADSAGMDGPALRRLRSALDRRPPAGAPLDLGALFARPRDYALAAGGPPAAGGRVIARGSGNNDWLRYPPGLVDAAEDAVSWTARAVGARRRIEVEVVADAAAPVAGAPLVAEVRVNGGRAHRVPLARRDDLWTGLADLRLDADTDLDADRELERGLPAMPPRIEVGVLLPGFDPGTGAPGDAVHRDAVRALARQRLAAARPSPYDTHDIHDAYDSHSGPFLAEIAAAATEEDF
;
A
#
# COMPACT_ATOMS: atom_id res chain seq x y z
N MET A 1 -5.05 38.21 -2.33
CA MET A 1 -3.68 37.88 -1.89
C MET A 1 -3.30 36.62 -2.66
N MET A 2 -2.43 36.72 -3.66
CA MET A 2 -2.05 35.57 -4.49
C MET A 2 -1.30 34.56 -3.60
N PRO A 3 -1.58 33.26 -3.68
CA PRO A 3 -0.79 32.26 -2.96
C PRO A 3 0.67 32.39 -3.41
N GLN A 4 1.57 32.49 -2.44
CA GLN A 4 3.01 32.57 -2.69
C GLN A 4 3.43 31.26 -3.36
N ALA A 5 3.87 31.31 -4.62
CA ALA A 5 4.29 30.12 -5.33
C ALA A 5 5.43 29.44 -4.56
N ALA A 6 5.22 28.19 -4.16
CA ALA A 6 6.26 27.39 -3.54
C ALA A 6 7.45 27.31 -4.52
N GLY A 7 8.63 27.73 -4.06
CA GLY A 7 9.85 27.62 -4.84
C GLY A 7 10.37 26.19 -4.79
N ILE A 8 10.52 25.55 -5.95
CA ILE A 8 11.17 24.23 -6.07
C ILE A 8 12.62 24.45 -6.48
N GLU A 9 13.53 23.70 -5.87
CA GLU A 9 14.95 23.72 -6.17
C GLU A 9 15.31 22.65 -7.18
N VAL A 10 16.15 22.99 -8.16
CA VAL A 10 16.72 22.04 -9.14
C VAL A 10 18.22 21.93 -8.90
N THR A 11 18.68 20.71 -8.62
CA THR A 11 20.11 20.41 -8.36
C THR A 11 20.60 19.28 -9.27
N ARG A 12 21.92 19.07 -9.31
CA ARG A 12 22.50 17.91 -9.99
C ARG A 12 23.52 17.23 -9.09
N ASP A 13 23.40 15.92 -8.99
CA ASP A 13 24.31 15.08 -8.25
C ASP A 13 25.62 14.84 -9.01
N ALA A 14 26.61 14.32 -8.30
CA ALA A 14 27.94 14.06 -8.85
C ALA A 14 27.97 12.97 -9.94
N ASP A 15 26.98 12.07 -9.93
CA ASP A 15 26.77 11.02 -10.93
C ASP A 15 26.07 11.53 -12.21
N GLY A 16 25.62 12.78 -12.20
CA GLY A 16 24.96 13.43 -13.33
C GLY A 16 23.44 13.49 -13.26
N THR A 17 22.82 12.81 -12.28
CA THR A 17 21.38 12.79 -12.03
C THR A 17 20.87 14.18 -11.65
N VAL A 18 19.76 14.63 -12.25
CA VAL A 18 19.13 15.92 -11.92
C VAL A 18 18.01 15.69 -10.92
N ARG A 19 18.00 16.44 -9.81
CA ARG A 19 16.94 16.37 -8.81
C ARG A 19 16.06 17.61 -8.87
N VAL A 20 14.76 17.40 -8.78
CA VAL A 20 13.74 18.46 -8.63
C VAL A 20 13.07 18.29 -7.28
N GLY A 21 13.19 19.28 -6.41
CA GLY A 21 12.71 19.20 -5.04
C GLY A 21 13.62 18.38 -4.12
N GLY A 22 13.23 18.26 -2.85
CA GLY A 22 13.93 17.45 -1.86
C GLY A 22 13.35 16.04 -1.81
N GLU A 23 14.20 15.02 -1.81
CA GLU A 23 13.76 13.65 -1.58
C GLU A 23 13.17 13.54 -0.16
N PRO A 24 11.93 13.02 0.00
CA PRO A 24 11.29 12.96 1.30
C PRO A 24 12.06 12.00 2.22
N ALA A 25 12.54 12.47 3.37
CA ALA A 25 13.36 11.68 4.30
C ALA A 25 12.52 10.74 5.20
N CYS A 26 11.60 9.98 4.60
CA CYS A 26 10.67 9.09 5.30
C CYS A 26 10.85 7.61 4.88
N PRO A 27 10.33 6.63 5.62
CA PRO A 27 10.43 5.21 5.24
C PRO A 27 9.79 4.91 3.87
N ALA A 28 10.24 3.85 3.20
CA ALA A 28 9.76 3.50 1.86
C ALA A 28 8.24 3.27 1.79
N PHE A 29 7.65 2.67 2.83
CA PHE A 29 6.20 2.41 2.90
C PHE A 29 5.35 3.66 3.15
N THR A 30 5.97 4.85 3.33
CA THR A 30 5.27 6.14 3.43
C THR A 30 5.49 7.03 2.21
N ARG A 31 6.01 6.45 1.11
CA ARG A 31 6.25 7.13 -0.16
C ARG A 31 5.44 6.48 -1.26
N ALA A 32 4.75 7.29 -2.05
CA ALA A 32 4.17 6.90 -3.31
C ALA A 32 5.19 7.21 -4.41
N VAL A 33 5.41 6.26 -5.32
CA VAL A 33 6.45 6.32 -6.34
C VAL A 33 5.84 6.00 -7.69
N LEU A 34 6.31 6.66 -8.74
CA LEU A 34 5.96 6.36 -10.13
C LEU A 34 7.23 6.40 -10.99
N ASP A 35 7.48 5.32 -11.73
CA ASP A 35 8.56 5.24 -12.73
C ASP A 35 8.04 5.78 -14.07
N VAL A 36 8.64 6.89 -14.53
CA VAL A 36 8.20 7.63 -15.72
C VAL A 36 9.37 7.81 -16.68
N ALA A 37 9.10 8.29 -17.90
CA ALA A 37 10.12 8.30 -18.95
C ALA A 37 11.32 9.16 -18.53
N GLY A 38 12.45 8.50 -18.23
CA GLY A 38 13.70 9.14 -17.81
C GLY A 38 13.75 9.68 -16.38
N ALA A 39 12.76 9.39 -15.53
CA ALA A 39 12.78 9.82 -14.13
C ALA A 39 11.94 8.94 -13.20
N VAL A 40 12.21 9.06 -11.90
CA VAL A 40 11.33 8.52 -10.85
C VAL A 40 10.70 9.69 -10.10
N LEU A 41 9.37 9.70 -10.02
CA LEU A 41 8.60 10.67 -9.25
C LEU A 41 8.26 10.11 -7.88
N THR A 42 8.37 10.92 -6.83
CA THR A 42 8.09 10.52 -5.45
C THR A 42 7.22 11.54 -4.73
N TRP A 43 6.20 11.06 -4.02
CA TRP A 43 5.35 11.86 -3.15
C TRP A 43 5.38 11.30 -1.72
N PRO A 44 5.45 12.15 -0.69
CA PRO A 44 5.14 11.71 0.67
C PRO A 44 3.64 11.41 0.78
N VAL A 45 3.30 10.28 1.41
CA VAL A 45 1.89 9.86 1.57
C VAL A 45 1.25 10.44 2.83
N LEU A 46 2.05 10.72 3.86
CA LEU A 46 1.59 11.20 5.16
C LEU A 46 1.60 12.74 5.29
N ASP A 47 2.34 13.42 4.42
CA ASP A 47 2.50 14.87 4.48
C ASP A 47 1.46 15.60 3.62
N GLU A 48 1.41 16.93 3.73
CA GLU A 48 0.52 17.75 2.91
C GLU A 48 0.82 17.58 1.40
N PRO A 49 -0.21 17.69 0.53
CA PRO A 49 -0.02 17.61 -0.91
C PRO A 49 1.03 18.60 -1.41
N ALA A 50 2.17 18.06 -1.82
CA ALA A 50 3.31 18.79 -2.34
C ALA A 50 3.54 18.42 -3.82
N PRO A 51 4.22 19.29 -4.60
CA PRO A 51 4.77 18.86 -5.88
C PRO A 51 5.63 17.59 -5.70
N PRO A 52 5.63 16.66 -6.67
CA PRO A 52 6.50 15.50 -6.59
C PRO A 52 7.96 15.93 -6.44
N ALA A 53 8.74 15.14 -5.70
CA ALA A 53 10.18 15.11 -5.92
C ALA A 53 10.45 14.30 -7.20
N ALA A 54 11.41 14.71 -8.02
CA ALA A 54 11.81 13.95 -9.22
C ALA A 54 13.30 13.65 -9.20
N GLU A 55 13.66 12.40 -9.44
CA GLU A 55 15.02 11.94 -9.70
C GLU A 55 15.15 11.62 -11.20
N ILE A 56 15.80 12.51 -11.95
CA ILE A 56 15.86 12.49 -13.40
C ILE A 56 17.21 11.92 -13.83
N HIS A 57 17.19 10.69 -14.33
CA HIS A 57 18.36 9.97 -14.81
C HIS A 57 18.55 10.11 -16.33
N ASP A 58 17.49 10.38 -17.08
CA ASP A 58 17.53 10.73 -18.51
C ASP A 58 16.74 12.03 -18.76
N PRO A 59 17.42 13.19 -18.74
CA PRO A 59 16.78 14.46 -18.99
C PRO A 59 16.16 14.57 -20.38
N GLU A 60 16.69 13.89 -21.41
CA GLU A 60 16.15 14.00 -22.77
C GLU A 60 14.78 13.36 -22.88
N ARG A 61 14.62 12.14 -22.33
CA ARG A 61 13.30 11.48 -22.20
C ARG A 61 12.35 12.30 -21.32
N ALA A 62 12.83 12.76 -20.16
CA ALA A 62 11.98 13.47 -19.19
C ALA A 62 11.39 14.78 -19.73
N GLN A 63 12.07 15.47 -20.66
CA GLN A 63 11.55 16.72 -21.24
C GLN A 63 10.20 16.57 -21.96
N GLN A 64 9.80 15.36 -22.35
CA GLN A 64 8.50 15.14 -22.98
C GLN A 64 7.31 15.48 -22.07
N TRP A 65 7.46 15.28 -20.75
CA TRP A 65 6.37 15.41 -19.78
C TRP A 65 6.66 16.38 -18.62
N LEU A 66 7.92 16.76 -18.37
CA LEU A 66 8.30 17.62 -17.23
C LEU A 66 7.47 18.91 -17.13
N TRP A 67 7.23 19.57 -18.27
CA TRP A 67 6.43 20.79 -18.33
C TRP A 67 4.97 20.54 -17.95
N ALA A 68 4.45 19.34 -18.21
CA ALA A 68 3.09 18.95 -17.93
C ALA A 68 2.89 18.55 -16.46
N VAL A 69 3.94 18.26 -15.67
CA VAL A 69 3.85 17.93 -14.23
C VAL A 69 4.38 19.06 -13.33
N HIS A 70 5.51 19.65 -13.70
CA HIS A 70 6.19 20.69 -12.91
C HIS A 70 6.06 22.11 -13.46
N GLY A 71 5.49 22.26 -14.66
CA GLY A 71 5.39 23.54 -15.35
C GLY A 71 6.63 23.87 -16.19
N GLU A 72 6.43 24.72 -17.19
CA GLU A 72 7.44 25.09 -18.20
C GLU A 72 8.75 25.62 -17.58
N ARG A 73 8.66 26.39 -16.49
CA ARG A 73 9.84 26.99 -15.86
C ARG A 73 10.76 25.94 -15.23
N VAL A 74 10.18 24.90 -14.64
CA VAL A 74 10.96 23.80 -14.05
C VAL A 74 11.59 22.96 -15.15
N ALA A 75 10.83 22.67 -16.21
CA ALA A 75 11.34 21.97 -17.39
C ALA A 75 12.55 22.70 -18.02
N ALA A 76 12.46 24.02 -18.17
CA ALA A 76 13.58 24.84 -18.65
C ALA A 76 14.79 24.81 -17.70
N ALA A 77 14.57 24.91 -16.39
CA ALA A 77 15.66 24.82 -15.42
C ALA A 77 16.35 23.44 -15.43
N VAL A 78 15.60 22.35 -15.60
CA VAL A 78 16.16 21.00 -15.76
C VAL A 78 16.98 20.92 -17.05
N HIS A 79 16.48 21.47 -18.17
CA HIS A 79 17.21 21.49 -19.45
C HIS A 79 18.55 22.23 -19.32
N ASP A 80 18.52 23.45 -18.77
CA ASP A 80 19.73 24.24 -18.54
C ASP A 80 20.70 23.51 -17.60
N ARG A 81 20.19 22.86 -16.55
CA ARG A 81 21.02 22.12 -15.58
C ARG A 81 21.67 20.89 -16.20
N ALA A 82 20.95 20.16 -17.04
CA ALA A 82 21.48 19.03 -17.81
C ALA A 82 22.61 19.49 -18.74
N ALA A 83 22.45 20.66 -19.38
CA ALA A 83 23.44 21.31 -20.23
C ALA A 83 24.64 21.95 -19.48
N GLY A 84 24.73 21.81 -18.15
CA GLY A 84 25.84 22.32 -17.34
C GLY A 84 25.62 23.75 -16.80
N GLY A 85 24.38 24.22 -16.76
CA GLY A 85 23.97 25.48 -16.15
C GLY A 85 24.19 25.55 -14.63
N PRO A 86 23.92 26.72 -14.02
CA PRO A 86 24.16 26.97 -12.59
C PRO A 86 23.32 26.07 -11.68
N ASP A 87 23.86 25.75 -10.51
CA ASP A 87 23.23 24.88 -9.51
C ASP A 87 22.28 25.64 -8.56
N GLY A 88 21.31 24.93 -7.97
CA GLY A 88 20.44 25.48 -6.92
C GLY A 88 19.42 26.51 -7.42
N VAL A 89 18.95 26.37 -8.67
CA VAL A 89 17.97 27.29 -9.24
C VAL A 89 16.62 27.07 -8.57
N ARG A 90 16.08 28.13 -7.95
CA ARG A 90 14.72 28.12 -7.39
C ARG A 90 13.71 28.64 -8.40
N VAL A 91 12.70 27.84 -8.67
CA VAL A 91 11.67 28.11 -9.67
C VAL A 91 10.29 28.08 -9.03
N ALA A 92 9.41 29.01 -9.43
CA ALA A 92 8.01 28.98 -9.02
C ALA A 92 7.29 27.77 -9.63
N TYR A 93 6.72 26.92 -8.78
CA TYR A 93 5.87 25.81 -9.20
C TYR A 93 4.45 26.26 -9.53
N GLY A 94 3.88 25.68 -10.58
CA GLY A 94 2.46 25.77 -10.91
C GLY A 94 1.90 24.37 -11.08
N ALA A 95 0.94 23.99 -10.23
CA ALA A 95 0.25 22.72 -10.36
C ALA A 95 -0.50 22.65 -11.71
N THR A 96 -0.37 21.51 -12.38
CA THR A 96 -1.01 21.23 -13.67
C THR A 96 -2.11 20.18 -13.50
N ALA A 97 -2.96 20.03 -14.51
CA ALA A 97 -3.99 18.98 -14.51
C ALA A 97 -3.37 17.57 -14.46
N LEU A 98 -2.23 17.33 -15.12
CA LEU A 98 -1.57 16.02 -15.13
C LEU A 98 -0.88 15.70 -13.80
N ALA A 99 -0.42 16.70 -13.04
CA ALA A 99 0.05 16.47 -11.67
C ALA A 99 -1.04 15.83 -10.79
N GLY A 100 -2.30 16.17 -11.07
CA GLY A 100 -3.55 15.49 -10.67
C GLY A 100 -3.48 13.98 -10.72
N GLY A 101 -3.59 13.50 -11.95
CA GLY A 101 -3.60 12.09 -12.27
C GLY A 101 -2.33 11.38 -11.81
N ALA A 102 -1.16 12.01 -11.96
CA ALA A 102 0.12 11.40 -11.60
C ALA A 102 0.23 11.07 -10.10
N ALA A 103 -0.14 12.01 -9.22
CA ALA A 103 -0.08 11.73 -7.78
C ALA A 103 -1.17 10.72 -7.36
N ARG A 104 -2.34 10.76 -8.01
CA ARG A 104 -3.41 9.78 -7.77
C ARG A 104 -2.97 8.38 -8.21
N LEU A 105 -2.34 8.25 -9.38
CA LEU A 105 -1.78 7.00 -9.87
C LEU A 105 -0.71 6.45 -8.91
N ALA A 106 0.25 7.28 -8.52
CA ALA A 106 1.28 6.90 -7.55
C ALA A 106 0.69 6.48 -6.20
N LEU A 107 -0.34 7.19 -5.71
CA LEU A 107 -1.04 6.82 -4.48
C LEU A 107 -1.78 5.50 -4.62
N GLY A 108 -2.34 5.21 -5.79
CA GLY A 108 -3.00 3.95 -6.06
C GLY A 108 -2.02 2.77 -6.08
N HIS A 109 -0.84 2.92 -6.70
CA HIS A 109 0.24 1.93 -6.61
C HIS A 109 0.73 1.75 -5.16
N TRP A 110 0.83 2.85 -4.41
CA TRP A 110 1.12 2.78 -2.97
C TRP A 110 0.04 1.99 -2.23
N ALA A 111 -1.25 2.24 -2.47
CA ALA A 111 -2.35 1.53 -1.82
C ALA A 111 -2.34 0.04 -2.16
N ALA A 112 -2.12 -0.31 -3.44
CA ALA A 112 -2.01 -1.71 -3.86
C ALA A 112 -0.88 -2.46 -3.13
N ARG A 113 0.20 -1.76 -2.75
CA ARG A 113 1.38 -2.34 -2.12
C ARG A 113 1.42 -2.26 -0.59
N TRP A 114 0.87 -1.19 -0.02
CA TRP A 114 1.09 -0.80 1.37
C TRP A 114 -0.19 -0.51 2.15
N TRP A 115 -1.37 -0.75 1.57
CA TRP A 115 -2.63 -0.56 2.30
C TRP A 115 -2.65 -1.42 3.57
N PRO A 116 -2.84 -0.83 4.75
CA PRO A 116 -2.69 -1.53 6.02
C PRO A 116 -3.98 -2.24 6.42
N ALA A 117 -4.40 -3.22 5.63
CA ALA A 117 -5.58 -4.04 5.93
C ALA A 117 -5.42 -4.70 7.32
N SER A 118 -6.36 -4.41 8.22
CA SER A 118 -6.32 -4.85 9.61
C SER A 118 -7.75 -5.05 10.11
N TYR A 119 -8.10 -6.29 10.41
CA TYR A 119 -9.39 -6.60 11.02
C TYR A 119 -9.46 -6.01 12.43
N ALA A 120 -8.36 -6.09 13.19
CA ALA A 120 -8.32 -5.60 14.57
C ALA A 120 -8.47 -4.06 14.66
N ASP A 121 -7.99 -3.33 13.65
CA ASP A 121 -8.08 -1.87 13.58
C ASP A 121 -9.30 -1.35 12.80
N GLY A 122 -10.17 -2.25 12.29
CA GLY A 122 -11.33 -1.87 11.48
C GLY A 122 -10.97 -1.31 10.11
N ILE A 123 -9.86 -1.74 9.52
CA ILE A 123 -9.38 -1.32 8.20
C ILE A 123 -9.62 -2.47 7.21
N PRO A 124 -10.74 -2.50 6.46
CA PRO A 124 -10.98 -3.51 5.45
C PRO A 124 -9.90 -3.51 4.36
N ALA A 125 -9.65 -4.69 3.80
CA ALA A 125 -8.83 -4.84 2.59
C ALA A 125 -9.52 -4.17 1.39
N LEU A 126 -8.72 -3.52 0.53
CA LEU A 126 -9.21 -2.99 -0.74
C LEU A 126 -9.43 -4.15 -1.72
N GLU A 127 -10.49 -4.09 -2.53
CA GLU A 127 -10.73 -5.07 -3.59
C GLU A 127 -9.71 -4.84 -4.71
N PRO A 128 -8.74 -5.75 -4.93
CA PRO A 128 -7.60 -5.51 -5.81
C PRO A 128 -7.98 -5.42 -7.29
N ASP A 129 -9.02 -6.12 -7.76
CA ASP A 129 -9.44 -6.05 -9.15
C ASP A 129 -10.15 -4.71 -9.44
N VAL A 130 -10.93 -4.19 -8.49
CA VAL A 130 -11.50 -2.85 -8.58
C VAL A 130 -10.40 -1.78 -8.58
N LEU A 131 -9.43 -1.88 -7.66
CA LEU A 131 -8.31 -0.94 -7.60
C LEU A 131 -7.47 -1.03 -8.89
N GLY A 132 -7.18 -2.24 -9.36
CA GLY A 132 -6.38 -2.50 -10.56
C GLY A 132 -7.02 -1.95 -11.84
N LEU A 133 -8.34 -2.06 -12.00
CA LEU A 133 -9.05 -1.42 -13.12
C LEU A 133 -9.02 0.12 -13.02
N GLU A 134 -9.13 0.70 -11.83
CA GLU A 134 -8.99 2.15 -11.66
C GLU A 134 -7.55 2.62 -11.94
N LEU A 135 -6.54 1.83 -11.56
CA LEU A 135 -5.15 2.07 -11.93
C LEU A 135 -4.98 2.04 -13.45
N ALA A 136 -5.54 1.06 -14.15
CA ALA A 136 -5.44 1.01 -15.62
C ALA A 136 -6.04 2.26 -16.29
N ALA A 137 -7.18 2.75 -15.78
CA ALA A 137 -7.78 4.01 -16.23
C ALA A 137 -6.86 5.22 -15.97
N LEU A 138 -6.25 5.29 -14.79
CA LEU A 138 -5.33 6.37 -14.41
C LEU A 138 -4.01 6.32 -15.21
N THR A 139 -3.48 5.13 -15.48
CA THR A 139 -2.31 4.95 -16.35
C THR A 139 -2.62 5.46 -17.76
N HIS A 140 -3.78 5.11 -18.33
CA HIS A 140 -4.20 5.66 -19.62
C HIS A 140 -4.38 7.18 -19.61
N GLN A 141 -4.98 7.74 -18.55
CA GLN A 141 -5.10 9.19 -18.38
C GLN A 141 -3.71 9.87 -18.30
N CYS A 142 -2.73 9.19 -17.71
CA CYS A 142 -1.37 9.66 -17.52
C CYS A 142 -0.39 9.19 -18.61
N GLN A 143 -0.86 8.64 -19.74
CA GLN A 143 -0.02 8.01 -20.77
C GLN A 143 1.14 8.88 -21.29
N GLN A 144 1.04 10.22 -21.20
CA GLN A 144 2.12 11.13 -21.59
C GLN A 144 3.38 11.03 -20.72
N LEU A 145 3.26 10.51 -19.50
CA LEU A 145 4.40 10.30 -18.58
C LEU A 145 5.27 9.11 -19.02
N PHE A 146 4.69 8.19 -19.77
CA PHE A 146 5.34 6.97 -20.21
C PHE A 146 5.81 7.10 -21.67
N ASP A 147 6.77 6.28 -22.03
CA ASP A 147 7.40 6.22 -23.32
C ASP A 147 7.15 4.84 -23.93
N THR A 148 6.11 4.76 -24.74
CA THR A 148 5.67 3.52 -25.39
C THR A 148 6.69 2.96 -26.40
N ALA A 149 7.80 3.68 -26.68
CA ALA A 149 8.83 3.22 -27.60
C ALA A 149 9.77 2.18 -26.98
N PHE A 150 9.85 2.13 -25.65
CA PHE A 150 10.71 1.21 -24.91
C PHE A 150 9.88 0.47 -23.86
N ASP A 151 9.85 -0.86 -23.95
CA ASP A 151 9.15 -1.76 -23.01
C ASP A 151 9.94 -1.92 -21.69
N ASP A 152 10.49 -0.81 -21.18
CA ASP A 152 11.39 -0.78 -20.01
C ASP A 152 10.73 -0.21 -18.75
N GLN A 153 9.47 0.23 -18.84
CA GLN A 153 8.76 0.91 -17.75
C GLN A 153 7.69 0.01 -17.12
N PRO A 154 7.84 -0.37 -15.84
CA PRO A 154 6.92 -1.29 -15.18
C PRO A 154 5.51 -0.70 -14.95
N ASP A 155 5.38 0.63 -14.96
CA ASP A 155 4.12 1.33 -14.64
C ASP A 155 3.26 1.66 -15.88
N ASP A 156 3.72 1.37 -17.11
CA ASP A 156 2.97 1.56 -18.38
C ASP A 156 2.10 0.35 -18.78
N CYS A 157 1.87 -0.58 -17.86
CA CYS A 157 1.23 -1.88 -18.11
C CYS A 157 -0.31 -1.82 -18.25
N VAL A 158 -0.88 -0.87 -19.00
CA VAL A 158 -2.35 -0.68 -19.13
C VAL A 158 -3.06 -1.96 -19.58
N ALA A 159 -2.57 -2.60 -20.64
CA ALA A 159 -3.20 -3.80 -21.19
C ALA A 159 -3.14 -4.98 -20.20
N GLU A 160 -1.99 -5.16 -19.54
CA GLU A 160 -1.80 -6.23 -18.55
C GLU A 160 -2.71 -6.02 -17.32
N LEU A 161 -2.82 -4.77 -16.83
CA LEU A 161 -3.74 -4.42 -15.74
C LEU A 161 -5.21 -4.72 -16.10
N ILE A 162 -5.64 -4.38 -17.32
CA ILE A 162 -7.00 -4.71 -17.78
C ILE A 162 -7.18 -6.22 -17.87
N GLU A 163 -6.21 -6.97 -18.40
CA GLU A 163 -6.30 -8.43 -18.51
C GLU A 163 -6.34 -9.13 -17.16
N GLU A 164 -5.49 -8.71 -16.22
CA GLU A 164 -5.40 -9.27 -14.86
C GLU A 164 -6.70 -9.01 -14.09
N HIS A 165 -7.25 -7.80 -14.20
CA HIS A 165 -8.37 -7.35 -13.35
C HIS A 165 -9.74 -7.34 -14.05
N GLN A 166 -9.86 -7.90 -15.25
CA GLN A 166 -11.11 -7.93 -16.02
C GLN A 166 -12.30 -8.57 -15.26
N ALA A 167 -12.04 -9.39 -14.24
CA ALA A 167 -13.07 -9.99 -13.40
C ALA A 167 -13.94 -8.96 -12.68
N ALA A 168 -13.40 -7.76 -12.37
CA ALA A 168 -14.15 -6.69 -11.72
C ALA A 168 -14.99 -5.84 -12.69
N LEU A 169 -14.86 -5.99 -14.02
CA LEU A 169 -15.65 -5.18 -14.98
C LEU A 169 -17.15 -5.42 -14.84
N ASP A 170 -17.59 -6.67 -14.74
CA ASP A 170 -19.02 -6.99 -14.62
C ASP A 170 -19.61 -6.47 -13.27
N PRO A 171 -18.95 -6.64 -12.11
CA PRO A 171 -19.33 -5.96 -10.86
C PRO A 171 -19.38 -4.44 -10.95
N LEU A 172 -18.37 -3.79 -11.55
CA LEU A 172 -18.36 -2.32 -11.72
C LEU A 172 -19.51 -1.84 -12.60
N LEU A 173 -19.84 -2.56 -13.67
CA LEU A 173 -21.00 -2.26 -14.51
C LEU A 173 -22.32 -2.38 -13.75
N GLN A 174 -22.44 -3.36 -12.84
CA GLN A 174 -23.62 -3.49 -11.98
C GLN A 174 -23.73 -2.33 -11.00
N TRP A 175 -22.62 -1.95 -10.37
CA TRP A 175 -22.56 -0.81 -9.46
C TRP A 175 -22.88 0.52 -10.17
N TRP A 176 -22.30 0.77 -11.35
CA TRP A 176 -22.59 1.96 -12.15
C TRP A 176 -24.06 2.08 -12.54
N ARG A 177 -24.74 0.96 -12.85
CA ARG A 177 -26.18 0.95 -13.17
C ARG A 177 -27.07 1.18 -11.95
N ALA A 178 -26.65 0.73 -10.77
CA ALA A 178 -27.38 0.92 -9.52
C ALA A 178 -27.16 2.33 -8.92
N THR A 179 -26.11 3.04 -9.35
CA THR A 179 -25.75 4.36 -8.83
C THR A 179 -26.48 5.49 -9.58
N PRO A 180 -27.19 6.39 -8.90
CA PRO A 180 -27.85 7.53 -9.54
C PRO A 180 -26.86 8.46 -10.25
N GLY A 181 -27.25 8.96 -11.43
CA GLY A 181 -26.36 9.73 -12.32
C GLY A 181 -25.71 11.01 -11.79
N PRO A 182 -26.32 11.81 -10.88
CA PRO A 182 -25.68 13.06 -10.44
C PRO A 182 -24.89 12.92 -9.12
N THR A 183 -24.64 11.71 -8.60
CA THR A 183 -23.76 11.56 -7.41
C THR A 183 -22.29 11.64 -7.81
N GLY A 184 -21.42 12.06 -6.88
CA GLY A 184 -19.96 12.06 -7.09
C GLY A 184 -19.43 10.68 -7.49
N THR A 185 -19.85 9.63 -6.78
CA THR A 185 -19.53 8.23 -7.10
C THR A 185 -20.02 7.81 -8.49
N GLY A 186 -21.22 8.23 -8.90
CA GLY A 186 -21.76 7.91 -10.22
C GLY A 186 -20.95 8.54 -11.36
N ARG A 187 -20.48 9.78 -11.18
CA ARG A 187 -19.56 10.44 -12.12
C ARG A 187 -18.20 9.77 -12.15
N HIS A 188 -17.66 9.40 -10.99
CA HIS A 188 -16.38 8.72 -10.89
C HIS A 188 -16.40 7.35 -11.61
N LEU A 189 -17.43 6.54 -11.35
CA LEU A 189 -17.64 5.27 -12.06
C LEU A 189 -17.77 5.47 -13.59
N ASP A 190 -18.54 6.46 -14.03
CA ASP A 190 -18.69 6.76 -15.46
C ASP A 190 -17.35 7.14 -16.11
N GLY A 191 -16.56 7.98 -15.43
CA GLY A 191 -15.22 8.39 -15.87
C GLY A 191 -14.26 7.22 -16.00
N VAL A 192 -14.14 6.39 -14.95
CA VAL A 192 -13.28 5.20 -14.95
C VAL A 192 -13.68 4.22 -16.06
N LEU A 193 -14.97 3.93 -16.21
CA LEU A 193 -15.46 2.99 -17.23
C LEU A 193 -15.21 3.49 -18.66
N ARG A 194 -15.33 4.80 -18.91
CA ARG A 194 -15.00 5.39 -20.21
C ARG A 194 -13.50 5.34 -20.49
N LEU A 195 -12.67 5.71 -19.51
CA LEU A 195 -11.22 5.65 -19.64
C LEU A 195 -10.73 4.21 -19.89
N LEU A 196 -11.37 3.21 -19.27
CA LEU A 196 -11.08 1.79 -19.53
C LEU A 196 -11.45 1.37 -20.96
N ASP A 197 -12.58 1.85 -21.49
CA ASP A 197 -12.99 1.56 -22.87
C ASP A 197 -12.02 2.21 -23.88
N ASP A 198 -11.65 3.48 -23.65
CA ASP A 198 -10.68 4.23 -24.46
C ASP A 198 -9.27 3.59 -24.39
N ALA A 199 -8.86 3.14 -23.20
CA ALA A 199 -7.61 2.43 -22.97
C ALA A 199 -7.56 1.09 -23.71
N ALA A 200 -8.62 0.28 -23.58
CA ALA A 200 -8.75 -0.99 -24.27
C ALA A 200 -8.74 -0.80 -25.80
N ASP A 201 -9.40 0.24 -26.31
CA ASP A 201 -9.36 0.59 -27.73
C ASP A 201 -7.97 0.99 -28.21
N SER A 202 -7.27 1.82 -27.43
CA SER A 202 -5.90 2.25 -27.74
C SER A 202 -4.94 1.06 -27.76
N ALA A 203 -5.15 0.07 -26.89
CA ALA A 203 -4.38 -1.17 -26.82
C ALA A 203 -4.84 -2.26 -27.82
N GLY A 204 -5.95 -2.05 -28.54
CA GLY A 204 -6.50 -3.03 -29.49
C GLY A 204 -7.12 -4.27 -28.85
N MET A 205 -7.60 -4.17 -27.61
CA MET A 205 -8.19 -5.27 -26.86
C MET A 205 -9.69 -5.42 -27.20
N ASP A 206 -10.16 -6.63 -27.51
CA ASP A 206 -11.56 -6.91 -27.91
C ASP A 206 -12.20 -8.12 -27.18
N GLY A 207 -11.83 -8.29 -25.91
CA GLY A 207 -12.34 -9.35 -25.04
C GLY A 207 -13.86 -9.29 -24.83
N PRO A 208 -14.51 -10.42 -24.48
CA PRO A 208 -15.97 -10.46 -24.28
C PRO A 208 -16.45 -9.54 -23.15
N ALA A 209 -15.64 -9.30 -22.11
CA ALA A 209 -15.95 -8.35 -21.04
C ALA A 209 -15.92 -6.89 -21.54
N LEU A 210 -14.92 -6.52 -22.34
CA LEU A 210 -14.79 -5.19 -22.93
C LEU A 210 -15.92 -4.90 -23.94
N ARG A 211 -16.31 -5.89 -24.75
CA ARG A 211 -17.49 -5.74 -25.63
C ARG A 211 -18.79 -5.50 -24.83
N ARG A 212 -18.92 -6.09 -23.64
CA ARG A 212 -20.06 -5.81 -22.75
C ARG A 212 -19.98 -4.40 -22.15
N LEU A 213 -18.78 -3.95 -21.75
CA LEU A 213 -18.53 -2.59 -21.29
C LEU A 213 -18.96 -1.58 -22.36
N ARG A 214 -18.43 -1.68 -23.57
CA ARG A 214 -18.78 -0.78 -24.69
C ARG A 214 -20.27 -0.75 -24.97
N SER A 215 -20.88 -1.94 -25.05
CA SER A 215 -22.33 -2.07 -25.24
C SER A 215 -23.14 -1.42 -24.12
N ALA A 216 -22.64 -1.42 -22.88
CA ALA A 216 -23.29 -0.81 -21.72
C ALA A 216 -23.15 0.72 -21.72
N LEU A 217 -22.00 1.25 -22.15
CA LEU A 217 -21.76 2.69 -22.30
C LEU A 217 -22.63 3.30 -23.41
N ASP A 218 -22.78 2.60 -24.54
CA ASP A 218 -23.67 3.01 -25.65
C ASP A 218 -25.14 3.06 -25.25
N ARG A 219 -25.55 2.21 -24.31
CA ARG A 219 -26.96 2.00 -23.94
C ARG A 219 -27.11 2.07 -22.43
N ARG A 220 -26.94 3.25 -21.84
CA ARG A 220 -27.19 3.46 -20.40
C ARG A 220 -28.62 3.01 -20.07
N PRO A 221 -28.82 1.90 -19.33
CA PRO A 221 -30.14 1.45 -18.94
C PRO A 221 -30.75 2.42 -17.91
N PRO A 222 -32.08 2.45 -17.73
CA PRO A 222 -32.67 3.12 -16.57
C PRO A 222 -32.08 2.55 -15.27
N ALA A 223 -32.02 3.39 -14.22
CA ALA A 223 -31.42 3.05 -12.94
C ALA A 223 -31.89 1.67 -12.42
N GLY A 224 -30.94 0.84 -12.02
CA GLY A 224 -31.17 -0.51 -11.52
C GLY A 224 -31.76 -0.54 -10.11
N ALA A 225 -32.08 -1.74 -9.63
CA ALA A 225 -32.46 -1.95 -8.24
C ALA A 225 -31.30 -1.55 -7.29
N PRO A 226 -31.60 -1.17 -6.03
CA PRO A 226 -30.58 -0.95 -5.01
C PRO A 226 -29.63 -2.14 -4.91
N LEU A 227 -28.33 -1.86 -4.84
CA LEU A 227 -27.27 -2.86 -4.81
C LEU A 227 -26.57 -2.80 -3.46
N ASP A 228 -26.32 -3.96 -2.87
CA ASP A 228 -25.45 -4.11 -1.71
C ASP A 228 -24.00 -4.28 -2.21
N LEU A 229 -23.18 -3.24 -2.00
CA LEU A 229 -21.77 -3.25 -2.38
C LEU A 229 -20.95 -4.22 -1.54
N GLY A 230 -21.33 -4.40 -0.28
CA GLY A 230 -20.66 -5.35 0.60
C GLY A 230 -20.81 -6.77 0.07
N ALA A 231 -22.04 -7.16 -0.30
CA ALA A 231 -22.28 -8.44 -0.94
C ALA A 231 -21.68 -8.56 -2.34
N LEU A 232 -21.63 -7.48 -3.13
CA LEU A 232 -21.07 -7.51 -4.50
C LEU A 232 -19.58 -7.84 -4.49
N PHE A 233 -18.83 -7.29 -3.53
CA PHE A 233 -17.37 -7.43 -3.43
C PHE A 233 -16.93 -8.33 -2.27
N ALA A 234 -17.87 -8.96 -1.56
CA ALA A 234 -17.55 -9.93 -0.52
C ALA A 234 -16.78 -11.11 -1.12
N ARG A 235 -15.54 -11.28 -0.66
CA ARG A 235 -14.84 -12.57 -0.81
C ARG A 235 -15.44 -13.57 0.17
N PRO A 236 -15.56 -14.87 -0.17
CA PRO A 236 -15.98 -15.90 0.78
C PRO A 236 -15.09 -15.83 2.01
N ARG A 237 -15.66 -15.40 3.14
CA ARG A 237 -14.94 -15.29 4.39
C ARG A 237 -15.18 -16.56 5.17
N ASP A 238 -14.19 -17.44 5.19
CA ASP A 238 -14.15 -18.55 6.14
C ASP A 238 -13.77 -17.97 7.52
N TYR A 239 -14.68 -17.17 8.10
CA TYR A 239 -14.58 -16.73 9.49
C TYR A 239 -14.89 -17.89 10.42
N ALA A 240 -13.99 -18.85 10.49
CA ALA A 240 -13.83 -19.62 11.71
C ALA A 240 -12.95 -18.76 12.62
N LEU A 241 -13.60 -17.92 13.43
CA LEU A 241 -12.96 -17.25 14.56
C LEU A 241 -12.36 -18.36 15.42
N ALA A 242 -11.06 -18.62 15.24
CA ALA A 242 -10.39 -19.66 15.99
C ALA A 242 -10.23 -19.10 17.40
N ALA A 243 -11.23 -19.35 18.25
CA ALA A 243 -11.04 -19.29 19.68
C ALA A 243 -9.80 -20.13 19.96
N GLY A 244 -8.68 -19.46 20.27
CA GLY A 244 -7.35 -20.05 20.38
C GLY A 244 -7.48 -21.44 20.99
N GLY A 245 -7.23 -22.45 20.17
CA GLY A 245 -7.35 -23.84 20.61
C GLY A 245 -6.59 -23.97 21.93
N PRO A 246 -7.14 -24.65 22.94
CA PRO A 246 -6.59 -24.59 24.29
C PRO A 246 -5.08 -24.82 24.20
N PRO A 247 -4.26 -23.91 24.75
CA PRO A 247 -2.83 -23.95 24.59
C PRO A 247 -2.38 -25.35 24.95
N ALA A 248 -1.51 -25.96 24.14
CA ALA A 248 -1.07 -27.33 24.31
C ALA A 248 -0.90 -27.61 25.82
N ALA A 249 -1.79 -28.43 26.38
CA ALA A 249 -1.97 -28.55 27.81
C ALA A 249 -0.71 -29.18 28.42
N GLY A 250 0.26 -28.33 28.78
CA GLY A 250 1.57 -28.79 29.18
C GLY A 250 2.56 -27.65 29.36
N GLY A 251 3.14 -27.60 30.56
CA GLY A 251 4.24 -26.70 30.88
C GLY A 251 3.85 -25.38 31.52
N ARG A 252 4.79 -24.83 32.30
CA ARG A 252 4.63 -23.56 33.03
C ARG A 252 4.91 -22.40 32.07
N VAL A 253 3.99 -21.43 31.97
CA VAL A 253 4.24 -20.18 31.23
C VAL A 253 5.40 -19.45 31.89
N ILE A 254 6.41 -19.12 31.09
CA ILE A 254 7.58 -18.34 31.50
C ILE A 254 7.31 -16.87 31.25
N ALA A 255 6.86 -16.55 30.04
CA ALA A 255 6.58 -15.20 29.57
C ALA A 255 5.59 -15.25 28.40
N ARG A 256 4.96 -14.11 28.12
CA ARG A 256 4.12 -13.86 26.95
C ARG A 256 4.29 -12.40 26.54
N GLY A 257 4.08 -12.08 25.27
CA GLY A 257 4.17 -10.71 24.77
C GLY A 257 3.68 -10.59 23.33
N SER A 258 3.77 -9.37 22.80
CA SER A 258 3.60 -9.08 21.38
C SER A 258 4.97 -9.02 20.68
N GLY A 259 4.97 -9.32 19.39
CA GLY A 259 6.12 -9.14 18.50
C GLY A 259 6.04 -7.83 17.72
N ASN A 260 7.06 -7.59 16.89
CA ASN A 260 7.10 -6.49 15.93
C ASN A 260 6.54 -6.96 14.59
N ASN A 261 5.56 -6.22 14.06
CA ASN A 261 4.98 -6.47 12.75
C ASN A 261 5.54 -5.48 11.71
N ASP A 262 6.64 -5.85 11.06
CA ASP A 262 7.32 -4.99 10.08
C ASP A 262 6.91 -5.35 8.65
N TRP A 263 6.00 -4.55 8.08
CA TRP A 263 5.42 -4.76 6.76
C TRP A 263 6.44 -4.74 5.61
N LEU A 264 7.66 -4.23 5.83
CA LEU A 264 8.74 -4.26 4.82
C LEU A 264 9.33 -5.66 4.61
N ARG A 265 9.08 -6.60 5.53
CA ARG A 265 9.74 -7.92 5.54
C ARG A 265 8.94 -9.02 4.85
N TYR A 266 7.79 -8.68 4.27
CA TYR A 266 6.95 -9.60 3.49
C TYR A 266 6.01 -8.80 2.54
N PRO A 267 5.54 -9.39 1.43
CA PRO A 267 4.53 -8.76 0.56
C PRO A 267 3.18 -8.53 1.26
N PRO A 268 2.40 -7.52 0.85
CA PRO A 268 1.06 -7.29 1.41
C PRO A 268 0.13 -8.50 1.23
N GLY A 269 -0.89 -8.59 2.08
CA GLY A 269 -1.90 -9.65 2.00
C GLY A 269 -1.50 -10.98 2.67
N LEU A 270 -0.39 -11.02 3.43
CA LEU A 270 0.02 -12.23 4.16
C LEU A 270 -0.34 -12.18 5.65
N VAL A 271 -0.11 -11.03 6.28
CA VAL A 271 -0.24 -10.80 7.73
C VAL A 271 -1.11 -9.56 7.92
N ASP A 272 -1.99 -9.61 8.92
CA ASP A 272 -2.81 -8.47 9.30
C ASP A 272 -1.92 -7.29 9.72
N ALA A 273 -2.26 -6.08 9.29
CA ALA A 273 -1.41 -4.91 9.47
C ALA A 273 -1.41 -4.35 10.92
N ALA A 274 -2.22 -4.89 11.84
CA ALA A 274 -2.21 -4.46 13.23
C ALA A 274 -0.81 -4.55 13.85
N GLU A 275 -0.49 -3.59 14.73
CA GLU A 275 0.82 -3.56 15.39
C GLU A 275 1.03 -4.76 16.31
N ASP A 276 -0.06 -5.25 16.90
CA ASP A 276 -0.10 -6.40 17.80
C ASP A 276 -0.53 -7.71 17.10
N ALA A 277 -0.54 -7.74 15.76
CA ALA A 277 -0.85 -8.93 14.97
C ALA A 277 0.07 -10.13 15.30
N VAL A 278 1.26 -9.88 15.84
CA VAL A 278 2.20 -10.91 16.28
C VAL A 278 2.12 -11.08 17.78
N SER A 279 1.78 -12.28 18.24
CA SER A 279 1.81 -12.64 19.65
C SER A 279 2.65 -13.89 19.89
N TRP A 280 3.20 -14.02 21.09
CA TRP A 280 4.03 -15.16 21.44
C TRP A 280 3.90 -15.55 22.90
N THR A 281 4.05 -16.85 23.16
CA THR A 281 4.07 -17.42 24.50
C THR A 281 5.26 -18.36 24.65
N ALA A 282 6.07 -18.14 25.69
CA ALA A 282 7.18 -19.00 26.06
C ALA A 282 6.79 -19.90 27.25
N ARG A 283 7.01 -21.22 27.12
CA ARG A 283 6.65 -22.24 28.12
C ARG A 283 7.85 -23.11 28.49
N ALA A 284 7.89 -23.52 29.77
CA ALA A 284 8.78 -24.56 30.27
C ALA A 284 8.06 -25.92 30.26
N VAL A 285 8.49 -26.84 29.40
CA VAL A 285 7.94 -28.20 29.29
C VAL A 285 9.02 -29.19 29.74
N GLY A 286 9.02 -29.53 31.03
CA GLY A 286 10.12 -30.25 31.67
C GLY A 286 11.44 -29.44 31.57
N ALA A 287 12.49 -30.05 31.06
CA ALA A 287 13.77 -29.39 30.81
C ALA A 287 13.77 -28.49 29.57
N ARG A 288 12.78 -28.63 28.67
CA ARG A 288 12.73 -27.87 27.42
C ARG A 288 12.15 -26.48 27.64
N ARG A 289 12.61 -25.54 26.83
CA ARG A 289 12.03 -24.19 26.70
C ARG A 289 11.44 -24.13 25.30
N ARG A 290 10.15 -23.81 25.21
CA ARG A 290 9.42 -23.80 23.96
C ARG A 290 8.78 -22.43 23.75
N ILE A 291 8.82 -21.94 22.52
CA ILE A 291 8.07 -20.77 22.10
C ILE A 291 6.98 -21.20 21.13
N GLU A 292 5.81 -20.62 21.34
CA GLU A 292 4.65 -20.65 20.45
C GLU A 292 4.47 -19.23 19.93
N VAL A 293 4.38 -19.08 18.62
CA VAL A 293 4.18 -17.80 17.93
C VAL A 293 2.89 -17.91 17.14
N GLU A 294 2.01 -16.93 17.32
CA GLU A 294 0.76 -16.80 16.60
C GLU A 294 0.76 -15.44 15.90
N VAL A 295 0.44 -15.44 14.61
CA VAL A 295 0.39 -14.23 13.78
C VAL A 295 -0.98 -14.16 13.14
N VAL A 296 -1.69 -13.06 13.33
CA VAL A 296 -2.97 -12.82 12.65
C VAL A 296 -2.69 -12.68 11.16
N ALA A 297 -3.39 -13.46 10.36
CA ALA A 297 -3.21 -13.39 8.92
C ALA A 297 -4.20 -12.44 8.28
N ASP A 298 -3.80 -11.90 7.14
CA ASP A 298 -4.70 -11.15 6.28
C ASP A 298 -5.83 -12.05 5.75
N ALA A 299 -7.00 -11.47 5.48
CA ALA A 299 -8.15 -12.19 4.93
C ALA A 299 -7.89 -12.76 3.52
N ALA A 300 -7.02 -12.12 2.74
CA ALA A 300 -6.58 -12.57 1.42
C ALA A 300 -5.37 -13.52 1.48
N ALA A 301 -4.86 -13.84 2.67
CA ALA A 301 -3.67 -14.67 2.82
C ALA A 301 -3.87 -16.07 2.24
N PRO A 302 -2.93 -16.57 1.42
CA PRO A 302 -3.06 -17.87 0.79
C PRO A 302 -3.04 -18.98 1.85
N VAL A 303 -3.96 -19.95 1.70
CA VAL A 303 -4.09 -21.06 2.64
C VAL A 303 -2.85 -21.98 2.65
N ALA A 304 -2.11 -22.02 1.54
CA ALA A 304 -0.86 -22.74 1.41
C ALA A 304 0.15 -21.94 0.58
N GLY A 305 1.45 -22.14 0.84
CA GLY A 305 2.51 -21.71 -0.08
C GLY A 305 3.34 -20.49 0.34
N ALA A 306 2.99 -19.77 1.42
CA ALA A 306 3.85 -18.72 1.96
C ALA A 306 4.78 -19.27 3.07
N PRO A 307 6.10 -19.35 2.86
CA PRO A 307 7.05 -19.85 3.86
C PRO A 307 7.38 -18.79 4.92
N LEU A 308 6.35 -18.24 5.58
CA LEU A 308 6.54 -17.26 6.65
C LEU A 308 7.33 -17.86 7.82
N VAL A 309 8.15 -17.03 8.44
CA VAL A 309 9.00 -17.40 9.58
C VAL A 309 8.90 -16.33 10.65
N ALA A 310 8.77 -16.78 11.91
CA ALA A 310 9.00 -15.92 13.06
C ALA A 310 10.49 -15.96 13.42
N GLU A 311 11.12 -14.80 13.43
CA GLU A 311 12.48 -14.60 13.93
C GLU A 311 12.43 -14.22 15.40
N VAL A 312 12.97 -15.09 16.24
CA VAL A 312 12.95 -14.97 17.71
C VAL A 312 14.36 -14.70 18.21
N ARG A 313 14.55 -13.61 18.96
CA ARG A 313 15.79 -13.29 19.67
C ARG A 313 15.54 -13.30 21.18
N VAL A 314 16.45 -13.93 21.91
CA VAL A 314 16.42 -13.94 23.39
C VAL A 314 17.65 -13.19 23.89
N ASN A 315 17.44 -12.16 24.70
CA ASN A 315 18.48 -11.31 25.30
C ASN A 315 19.49 -10.74 24.27
N GLY A 316 19.03 -10.44 23.05
CA GLY A 316 19.90 -9.94 21.97
C GLY A 316 20.84 -11.00 21.38
N GLY A 317 20.67 -12.28 21.75
CA GLY A 317 21.43 -13.41 21.22
C GLY A 317 21.08 -13.77 19.77
N ARG A 318 21.51 -14.95 19.35
CA ARG A 318 21.31 -15.44 17.99
C ARG A 318 19.81 -15.53 17.65
N ALA A 319 19.46 -15.10 16.45
CA ALA A 319 18.12 -15.26 15.90
C ALA A 319 17.78 -16.74 15.65
N HIS A 320 16.69 -17.20 16.26
CA HIS A 320 16.06 -18.50 16.00
C HIS A 320 14.89 -18.33 15.05
N ARG A 321 14.86 -19.13 13.98
CA ARG A 321 13.80 -19.09 12.98
C ARG A 321 12.78 -20.19 13.24
N VAL A 322 11.52 -19.80 13.43
CA VAL A 322 10.39 -20.69 13.66
C VAL A 322 9.50 -20.66 12.42
N PRO A 323 9.42 -21.76 11.64
CA PRO A 323 8.50 -21.82 10.51
C PRO A 323 7.06 -21.63 10.98
N LEU A 324 6.31 -20.80 10.24
CA LEU A 324 4.90 -20.54 10.49
C LEU A 324 4.07 -21.32 9.47
N ALA A 325 3.00 -21.96 9.94
CA ALA A 325 2.03 -22.66 9.11
C ALA A 325 0.66 -22.01 9.24
N ARG A 326 -0.03 -21.85 8.12
CA ARG A 326 -1.41 -21.32 8.10
C ARG A 326 -2.35 -22.29 8.81
N ARG A 327 -3.17 -21.75 9.69
CA ARG A 327 -4.30 -22.42 10.32
C ARG A 327 -5.46 -21.43 10.45
N ASP A 328 -6.47 -21.60 9.62
CA ASP A 328 -7.68 -20.77 9.59
C ASP A 328 -7.35 -19.28 9.43
N ASP A 329 -7.52 -18.45 10.46
CA ASP A 329 -7.24 -17.02 10.52
C ASP A 329 -5.87 -16.67 11.15
N LEU A 330 -5.10 -17.67 11.60
CA LEU A 330 -3.75 -17.50 12.14
C LEU A 330 -2.64 -18.14 11.29
N TRP A 331 -1.41 -17.64 11.45
CA TRP A 331 -0.19 -18.39 11.20
C TRP A 331 0.38 -18.83 12.55
N THR A 332 0.73 -20.10 12.68
CA THR A 332 1.19 -20.67 13.95
C THR A 332 2.55 -21.33 13.78
N GLY A 333 3.44 -21.12 14.75
CA GLY A 333 4.77 -21.70 14.79
C GLY A 333 5.15 -22.16 16.19
N LEU A 334 5.86 -23.29 16.26
CA LEU A 334 6.29 -23.89 17.51
C LEU A 334 7.75 -24.32 17.41
N ALA A 335 8.59 -23.89 18.34
CA ALA A 335 9.99 -24.31 18.38
C ALA A 335 10.54 -24.44 19.80
N ASP A 336 11.49 -25.34 19.99
CA ASP A 336 12.28 -25.39 21.21
C ASP A 336 13.35 -24.28 21.16
N LEU A 337 13.33 -23.36 22.12
CA LEU A 337 14.33 -22.30 22.29
C LEU A 337 15.60 -22.90 22.90
N ARG A 338 16.73 -22.68 22.23
CA ARG A 338 18.05 -22.94 22.80
C ARG A 338 18.56 -21.63 23.39
N LEU A 339 18.71 -21.59 24.71
CA LEU A 339 19.45 -20.50 25.34
C LEU A 339 20.92 -20.82 25.11
N ASP A 340 21.66 -19.90 24.47
CA ASP A 340 23.10 -20.07 24.29
C ASP A 340 23.78 -20.04 25.68
N ALA A 341 24.75 -20.93 25.90
CA ALA A 341 25.45 -21.03 27.19
C ALA A 341 26.18 -19.74 27.60
N ASP A 342 26.51 -18.86 26.62
CA ASP A 342 27.07 -17.54 26.88
C ASP A 342 26.06 -16.59 27.55
N THR A 343 24.74 -16.80 27.37
CA THR A 343 23.71 -16.04 28.08
C THR A 343 23.60 -16.47 29.55
N ASP A 344 23.90 -17.74 29.85
CA ASP A 344 23.97 -18.26 31.22
C ASP A 344 25.20 -17.71 31.96
N LEU A 345 26.33 -17.47 31.27
CA LEU A 345 27.53 -16.87 31.86
C LEU A 345 27.30 -15.43 32.38
N ASP A 346 26.51 -14.62 31.68
CA ASP A 346 26.15 -13.28 32.15
C ASP A 346 25.10 -13.34 33.27
N ALA A 347 24.14 -14.27 33.20
CA ALA A 347 23.18 -14.49 34.28
C ALA A 347 23.85 -14.98 35.58
N ASP A 348 24.83 -15.88 35.49
CA ASP A 348 25.63 -16.35 36.63
C ASP A 348 26.46 -15.21 37.24
N ARG A 349 27.04 -14.33 36.41
CA ARG A 349 27.76 -13.12 36.87
C ARG A 349 26.85 -12.06 37.49
N GLU A 350 25.62 -11.91 37.01
CA GLU A 350 24.62 -11.01 37.60
C GLU A 350 24.11 -11.55 38.95
N LEU A 351 23.95 -12.88 39.06
CA LEU A 351 23.63 -13.57 40.30
C LEU A 351 24.75 -13.44 41.33
N GLU A 352 26.02 -13.57 40.90
CA GLU A 352 27.21 -13.31 41.74
C GLU A 352 27.28 -11.85 42.21
N ARG A 353 26.71 -10.90 41.46
CA ARG A 353 26.59 -9.48 41.83
C ARG A 353 25.36 -9.17 42.68
N GLY A 354 24.54 -10.17 43.03
CA GLY A 354 23.34 -10.00 43.85
C GLY A 354 22.22 -9.20 43.19
N LEU A 355 22.25 -9.06 41.85
CA LEU A 355 21.17 -8.44 41.09
C LEU A 355 19.99 -9.41 40.96
N PRO A 356 18.74 -8.93 41.03
CA PRO A 356 17.58 -9.80 40.79
C PRO A 356 17.63 -10.36 39.38
N ALA A 357 17.36 -11.66 39.22
CA ALA A 357 17.31 -12.32 37.92
C ALA A 357 16.25 -11.63 37.04
N MET A 358 16.72 -10.92 36.01
CA MET A 358 15.84 -10.24 35.07
C MET A 358 15.07 -11.27 34.23
N PRO A 359 13.77 -11.06 33.96
CA PRO A 359 13.05 -11.92 33.04
C PRO A 359 13.69 -11.84 31.64
N PRO A 360 13.73 -12.95 30.88
CA PRO A 360 14.36 -12.95 29.57
C PRO A 360 13.64 -11.97 28.64
N ARG A 361 14.41 -11.12 27.97
CA ARG A 361 13.92 -10.21 26.93
C ARG A 361 13.78 -11.02 25.65
N ILE A 362 12.54 -11.28 25.24
CA ILE A 362 12.22 -12.01 24.02
C ILE A 362 11.67 -11.01 23.00
N GLU A 363 12.31 -10.95 21.84
CA GLU A 363 11.87 -10.18 20.68
C GLU A 363 11.43 -11.16 19.60
N VAL A 364 10.28 -10.92 19.01
CA VAL A 364 9.75 -11.74 17.91
C VAL A 364 9.37 -10.82 16.77
N GLY A 365 9.79 -11.13 15.55
CA GLY A 365 9.33 -10.46 14.33
C GLY A 365 8.99 -11.46 13.24
N VAL A 366 8.14 -11.07 12.30
CA VAL A 366 7.76 -11.92 11.16
C VAL A 366 8.53 -11.49 9.92
N LEU A 367 8.91 -12.47 9.09
CA LEU A 367 9.56 -12.24 7.81
C LEU A 367 9.21 -13.34 6.80
N LEU A 368 9.31 -13.00 5.53
CA LEU A 368 9.36 -13.95 4.43
C LEU A 368 10.83 -14.10 3.98
N PRO A 369 11.44 -15.30 4.10
CA PRO A 369 12.82 -15.50 3.67
C PRO A 369 13.00 -15.14 2.18
N GLY A 370 13.99 -14.29 1.88
CA GLY A 370 14.23 -13.77 0.52
C GLY A 370 13.55 -12.42 0.23
N PHE A 371 12.67 -11.95 1.12
CA PHE A 371 12.01 -10.64 1.07
C PHE A 371 12.33 -9.81 2.33
N ASP A 372 13.45 -10.08 3.00
CA ASP A 372 13.81 -9.43 4.25
C ASP A 372 14.92 -8.39 4.00
N PRO A 373 14.61 -7.08 3.92
CA PRO A 373 15.61 -6.04 3.78
C PRO A 373 16.45 -5.84 5.06
N GLY A 374 16.11 -6.54 6.15
CA GLY A 374 16.67 -6.36 7.48
C GLY A 374 15.62 -5.80 8.44
N THR A 375 16.02 -5.57 9.68
CA THR A 375 15.14 -4.96 10.68
C THR A 375 14.91 -3.48 10.35
N GLY A 376 13.65 -3.03 10.40
CA GLY A 376 13.28 -1.62 10.25
C GLY A 376 14.01 -0.67 11.21
N ALA A 377 13.99 0.61 10.85
CA ALA A 377 14.65 1.67 11.59
C ALA A 377 13.88 2.00 12.89
N PRO A 378 14.56 2.55 13.92
CA PRO A 378 13.89 3.09 15.08
C PRO A 378 12.88 4.18 14.67
N GLY A 379 11.62 4.04 15.05
CA GLY A 379 10.54 4.99 14.71
C GLY A 379 9.58 4.52 13.61
N ASP A 380 9.84 3.39 12.95
CA ASP A 380 8.95 2.84 11.92
C ASP A 380 7.56 2.51 12.47
N ALA A 381 7.45 2.13 13.74
CA ALA A 381 6.15 1.88 14.40
C ALA A 381 5.25 3.13 14.41
N VAL A 382 5.83 4.33 14.60
CA VAL A 382 5.07 5.59 14.57
C VAL A 382 4.56 5.88 13.16
N HIS A 383 5.38 5.61 12.15
CA HIS A 383 4.99 5.75 10.74
C HIS A 383 3.92 4.74 10.34
N ARG A 384 4.00 3.47 10.78
CA ARG A 384 2.94 2.48 10.57
C ARG A 384 1.61 2.90 11.20
N ASP A 385 1.67 3.46 12.42
CA ASP A 385 0.48 3.99 13.08
C ASP A 385 -0.14 5.17 12.31
N ALA A 386 0.70 6.07 11.82
CA ALA A 386 0.26 7.17 10.94
C ALA A 386 -0.35 6.66 9.63
N VAL A 387 0.19 5.60 9.02
CA VAL A 387 -0.38 4.97 7.82
C VAL A 387 -1.74 4.33 8.13
N ARG A 388 -1.90 3.63 9.26
CA ARG A 388 -3.22 3.12 9.69
C ARG A 388 -4.21 4.25 9.95
N ALA A 389 -3.77 5.36 10.55
CA ALA A 389 -4.61 6.53 10.76
C ALA A 389 -5.06 7.17 9.44
N LEU A 390 -4.15 7.29 8.46
CA LEU A 390 -4.47 7.76 7.12
C LEU A 390 -5.51 6.84 6.44
N ALA A 391 -5.32 5.53 6.48
CA ALA A 391 -6.26 4.58 5.88
C ALA A 391 -7.68 4.74 6.46
N ARG A 392 -7.81 4.85 7.80
CA ARG A 392 -9.10 5.13 8.46
C ARG A 392 -9.70 6.47 8.03
N GLN A 393 -8.89 7.52 7.91
CA GLN A 393 -9.36 8.82 7.43
C GLN A 393 -9.89 8.74 6.00
N ARG A 394 -9.19 8.02 5.11
CA ARG A 394 -9.61 7.83 3.72
C ARG A 394 -10.90 7.02 3.62
N LEU A 395 -11.02 5.93 4.37
CA LEU A 395 -12.26 5.14 4.45
C LEU A 395 -13.44 5.97 4.97
N ALA A 396 -13.22 6.80 6.00
CA ALA A 396 -14.26 7.70 6.49
C ALA A 396 -14.70 8.73 5.43
N ALA A 397 -13.76 9.24 4.62
CA ALA A 397 -14.07 10.13 3.50
C ALA A 397 -14.74 9.40 2.31
N ALA A 398 -14.54 8.10 2.18
CA ALA A 398 -15.13 7.27 1.14
C ALA A 398 -16.60 6.90 1.40
N ARG A 399 -17.10 7.09 2.64
CA ARG A 399 -18.49 6.81 2.99
C ARG A 399 -19.44 7.78 2.29
N PRO A 400 -20.48 7.30 1.59
CA PRO A 400 -21.42 8.16 0.89
C PRO A 400 -22.17 9.06 1.88
N SER A 401 -22.02 10.38 1.73
CA SER A 401 -22.81 11.34 2.51
C SER A 401 -24.22 11.48 1.91
N PRO A 402 -25.30 11.22 2.68
CA PRO A 402 -26.66 11.41 2.20
C PRO A 402 -27.04 12.88 1.96
N TYR A 403 -26.16 13.83 2.33
CA TYR A 403 -26.39 15.27 2.21
C TYR A 403 -25.56 15.95 1.12
N ASP A 404 -24.76 15.20 0.35
CA ASP A 404 -23.96 15.77 -0.76
C ASP A 404 -24.86 16.08 -1.98
N THR A 405 -25.60 17.17 -1.82
CA THR A 405 -26.47 17.81 -2.82
C THR A 405 -25.90 19.14 -3.29
N HIS A 406 -24.68 19.49 -2.86
CA HIS A 406 -24.02 20.72 -3.26
C HIS A 406 -22.95 20.44 -4.31
N ASP A 407 -22.89 21.30 -5.32
CA ASP A 407 -21.87 21.37 -6.37
C ASP A 407 -20.46 21.38 -5.77
N ILE A 408 -19.90 20.21 -5.48
CA ILE A 408 -18.47 20.03 -5.35
C ILE A 408 -18.03 19.45 -6.69
N HIS A 409 -17.67 20.35 -7.62
CA HIS A 409 -17.16 19.98 -8.93
C HIS A 409 -15.79 19.26 -8.85
N ASP A 410 -15.12 19.24 -7.69
CA ASP A 410 -13.68 18.94 -7.62
C ASP A 410 -13.25 17.87 -6.59
N ALA A 411 -14.14 17.26 -5.79
CA ALA A 411 -13.69 16.34 -4.71
C ALA A 411 -13.16 14.99 -5.23
N TYR A 412 -13.69 14.49 -6.35
CA TYR A 412 -13.28 13.22 -6.96
C TYR A 412 -12.21 13.41 -8.05
N ASP A 413 -12.17 14.59 -8.68
CA ASP A 413 -11.13 14.98 -9.65
C ASP A 413 -9.87 15.55 -8.96
N SER A 414 -9.95 15.83 -7.65
CA SER A 414 -8.79 16.16 -6.83
C SER A 414 -8.02 14.88 -6.48
N HIS A 415 -6.68 14.97 -6.47
CA HIS A 415 -5.74 13.91 -6.07
C HIS A 415 -6.12 13.23 -4.75
N SER A 416 -6.86 13.94 -3.88
CA SER A 416 -7.28 13.49 -2.55
C SER A 416 -8.57 12.66 -2.51
N GLY A 417 -9.32 12.54 -3.61
CA GLY A 417 -10.58 11.79 -3.65
C GLY A 417 -10.40 10.29 -3.32
N PRO A 418 -11.44 9.60 -2.82
CA PRO A 418 -11.35 8.17 -2.53
C PRO A 418 -11.30 7.35 -3.84
N PHE A 419 -10.64 6.19 -3.80
CA PHE A 419 -10.69 5.17 -4.88
C PHE A 419 -12.02 4.41 -4.82
N LEU A 420 -12.45 3.83 -5.94
CA LEU A 420 -13.61 2.95 -6.01
C LEU A 420 -13.48 1.77 -5.04
N ALA A 421 -12.28 1.22 -4.90
CA ALA A 421 -12.00 0.15 -3.95
C ALA A 421 -12.15 0.61 -2.49
N GLU A 422 -11.83 1.87 -2.18
CA GLU A 422 -12.04 2.45 -0.84
C GLU A 422 -13.53 2.67 -0.56
N ILE A 423 -14.31 3.13 -1.55
CA ILE A 423 -15.76 3.29 -1.41
C ILE A 423 -16.44 1.93 -1.21
N ALA A 424 -16.04 0.92 -1.98
CA ALA A 424 -16.54 -0.45 -1.82
C ALA A 424 -16.17 -1.02 -0.44
N ALA A 425 -14.93 -0.83 0.01
CA ALA A 425 -14.47 -1.27 1.32
C ALA A 425 -15.23 -0.56 2.46
N ALA A 426 -15.43 0.76 2.37
CA ALA A 426 -16.16 1.52 3.37
C ALA A 426 -17.64 1.12 3.48
N ALA A 427 -18.26 0.64 2.38
CA ALA A 427 -19.62 0.12 2.39
C ALA A 427 -19.74 -1.24 3.09
N THR A 428 -18.67 -2.06 3.11
CA THR A 428 -18.70 -3.33 3.85
C THR A 428 -18.72 -3.13 5.36
N GLU A 429 -18.18 -2.02 5.87
CA GLU A 429 -18.00 -1.77 7.31
C GLU A 429 -19.34 -1.63 8.06
N GLU A 430 -20.43 -1.25 7.37
CA GLU A 430 -21.75 -1.07 7.99
C GLU A 430 -22.43 -2.39 8.45
N ASP A 431 -21.92 -3.54 8.00
CA ASP A 431 -22.44 -4.88 8.34
C ASP A 431 -21.60 -5.64 9.39
N PHE A 432 -20.60 -5.01 10.00
CA PHE A 432 -19.71 -5.63 11.00
C PHE A 432 -20.16 -5.46 12.46
#